data_AF-A0A074WIG1-F1
#
_entry.id   AF-A0A074WIG1-F1
#
_cell.length_a   1.000
_cell.length_b   1.000
_cell.length_c   1.000
_cell.angle_alpha   90.00
_cell.angle_beta   90.00
_cell.angle_gamma   90.00
#
_symmetry.space_group_name_H-M   'P 1'
#
loop_
_entity.id
_entity.type
_entity.pdbx_description
1 polymer ?
#
loop_
_entity_poly.entity_id
_entity_poly.type
_entity_poly.pdbx_seq_one_letter_code
_entity_poly.pdbx_strand_id
1 'polypeptide(L)'
;LPPVKSLLLGGSQVILGAQSYFGGLDAGNAPSCSNPQLSCHNTSVVEDLCCFNYPGGQMLQTQFWDTNPPTGPDDAWTIHGLWPDRCDGSYEANCDDSRAYHNIREILESFGATDLLSNMTMYWKDYKGNDESLWMHEWSKHGTCVSTLDPDCYSSYRSKEEVVDYFAAAVSLYTQRPTYQWLLDAGIEPSTSKSYTRDQIQTALSSRHGRPVTLGCKGGKLDEVWYHFEVRGSVQTGVFEAADPDGGKSTCPYSGIRYPPKAAKGGRPSPTATRTRTHVPEPTGPAFSGRGNLVAKTGGRSKGCIISGGSWYDTRSCARFHATQEGDGFSLESSKGKCAVVDGMFSCSSAVDKATVFTSKDESL
;
A
#
# COMPACT_ATOMS: atom_id res chain seq x y z
N LEU A 1 27.64 44.11 -5.89
CA LEU A 1 26.61 43.19 -6.43
C LEU A 1 26.47 42.04 -5.43
N PRO A 2 25.50 42.11 -4.50
CA PRO A 2 25.32 41.16 -3.41
C PRO A 2 24.37 39.99 -3.81
N PRO A 3 24.24 38.96 -2.95
CA PRO A 3 24.08 37.56 -3.36
C PRO A 3 22.63 37.08 -3.54
N VAL A 4 22.50 35.98 -4.29
CA VAL A 4 21.26 35.25 -4.57
C VAL A 4 20.68 34.65 -3.28
N LYS A 5 19.50 35.12 -2.89
CA LYS A 5 18.70 34.53 -1.81
C LYS A 5 18.09 33.20 -2.30
N SER A 6 18.36 32.15 -1.55
CA SER A 6 17.70 30.86 -1.62
C SER A 6 16.19 31.04 -1.42
N LEU A 7 15.38 30.69 -2.41
CA LEU A 7 13.92 30.58 -2.27
C LEU A 7 13.64 29.24 -1.58
N LEU A 8 13.39 29.30 -0.28
CA LEU A 8 12.69 28.24 0.46
C LEU A 8 11.27 28.14 -0.09
N LEU A 9 11.02 27.16 -0.96
CA LEU A 9 9.67 26.69 -1.26
C LEU A 9 9.15 25.98 -0.01
N GLY A 10 8.45 26.74 0.83
CA GLY A 10 7.64 26.21 1.91
C GLY A 10 6.69 25.15 1.36
N GLY A 11 6.66 24.00 2.03
CA GLY A 11 5.76 22.91 1.70
C GLY A 11 4.31 23.37 1.80
N SER A 12 3.69 23.62 0.64
CA SER A 12 2.24 23.60 0.54
C SER A 12 1.79 22.16 0.75
N GLN A 13 1.31 21.89 1.97
CA GLN A 13 0.39 20.78 2.23
C GLN A 13 -0.75 20.90 1.22
N VAL A 14 -0.76 20.01 0.23
CA VAL A 14 -1.89 19.90 -0.68
C VAL A 14 -3.01 19.29 0.14
N ILE A 15 -3.95 20.12 0.58
CA ILE A 15 -5.22 19.68 1.14
C ILE A 15 -6.01 19.08 -0.01
N LEU A 16 -5.83 17.78 -0.26
CA LEU A 16 -6.70 17.00 -1.12
C LEU A 16 -7.97 16.73 -0.32
N GLY A 17 -9.02 17.50 -0.60
CA GLY A 17 -10.36 17.22 -0.12
C GLY A 17 -10.85 15.85 -0.60
N ALA A 18 -11.77 15.26 0.17
CA ALA A 18 -12.46 14.00 -0.02
C ALA A 18 -12.49 13.50 -1.49
N GLN A 19 -11.52 12.68 -1.86
CA GLN A 19 -11.57 11.86 -3.06
C GLN A 19 -11.59 10.41 -2.61
N SER A 20 -12.57 9.65 -3.11
CA SER A 20 -12.74 8.23 -2.86
C SER A 20 -11.41 7.50 -2.97
N TYR A 21 -11.02 6.89 -1.86
CA TYR A 21 -9.66 6.45 -1.59
C TYR A 21 -9.19 5.27 -2.46
N PHE A 22 -10.09 4.63 -3.22
CA PHE A 22 -9.78 3.73 -4.32
C PHE A 22 -10.76 3.92 -5.48
N GLY A 23 -10.20 4.06 -6.69
CA GLY A 23 -10.97 4.34 -7.90
C GLY A 23 -12.02 3.28 -8.20
N GLY A 24 -13.27 3.57 -7.84
CA GLY A 24 -14.44 2.76 -8.20
C GLY A 24 -15.34 2.38 -7.01
N LEU A 25 -14.85 2.51 -5.77
CA LEU A 25 -15.68 2.31 -4.59
C LEU A 25 -16.40 3.63 -4.27
N ASP A 26 -17.73 3.60 -4.36
CA ASP A 26 -18.58 4.71 -4.00
C ASP A 26 -18.74 4.75 -2.48
N ALA A 27 -18.08 5.68 -1.82
CA ALA A 27 -18.28 5.96 -0.39
C ALA A 27 -19.60 6.69 -0.11
N GLY A 28 -20.55 6.69 -1.07
CA GLY A 28 -21.78 7.50 -1.06
C GLY A 28 -22.70 7.29 0.13
N ASN A 29 -22.53 6.20 0.89
CA ASN A 29 -23.27 5.94 2.13
C ASN A 29 -22.54 6.37 3.40
N ALA A 30 -21.25 6.73 3.33
CA ALA A 30 -20.45 7.14 4.47
C ALA A 30 -20.95 8.48 5.06
N PRO A 31 -20.69 8.76 6.36
CA PRO A 31 -21.15 9.99 6.99
C PRO A 31 -20.53 11.23 6.32
N SER A 32 -21.34 12.28 6.18
CA SER A 32 -20.90 13.58 5.68
C SER A 32 -20.60 14.51 6.86
N CYS A 33 -19.31 14.80 7.08
CA CYS A 33 -18.87 15.54 8.25
C CYS A 33 -18.64 17.02 7.93
N SER A 34 -19.48 17.89 8.48
CA SER A 34 -19.35 19.34 8.34
C SER A 34 -18.42 19.90 9.41
N ASN A 35 -17.30 20.51 9.01
CA ASN A 35 -16.29 21.09 9.91
C ASN A 35 -15.80 20.12 11.02
N PRO A 36 -15.34 18.90 10.67
CA PRO A 36 -14.95 17.94 11.67
C PRO A 36 -13.74 18.40 12.49
N GLN A 37 -13.76 18.08 13.78
CA GLN A 37 -12.62 18.27 14.67
C GLN A 37 -11.55 17.21 14.40
N LEU A 38 -10.30 17.52 14.72
CA LEU A 38 -9.22 16.54 14.71
C LEU A 38 -9.34 15.65 15.95
N SER A 39 -9.33 14.33 15.76
CA SER A 39 -9.31 13.37 16.87
C SER A 39 -8.12 13.64 17.80
N CYS A 40 -8.24 13.27 19.08
CA CYS A 40 -7.26 13.54 20.15
C CYS A 40 -7.05 15.00 20.58
N HIS A 41 -7.70 15.96 19.92
CA HIS A 41 -7.59 17.40 20.27
C HIS A 41 -8.88 18.02 20.80
N ASN A 42 -9.92 17.23 21.06
CA ASN A 42 -11.17 17.76 21.60
C ASN A 42 -11.00 18.19 23.07
N THR A 43 -11.43 19.41 23.38
CA THR A 43 -11.45 19.94 24.76
C THR A 43 -12.81 19.80 25.43
N SER A 44 -13.82 19.37 24.67
CA SER A 44 -15.19 19.10 25.12
C SER A 44 -15.63 17.75 24.62
N VAL A 45 -16.69 17.19 25.21
CA VAL A 45 -17.33 15.98 24.70
C VAL A 45 -17.82 16.24 23.27
N VAL A 46 -17.56 15.29 22.37
CA VAL A 46 -18.09 15.28 21.00
C VAL A 46 -19.18 14.23 20.94
N GLU A 47 -20.39 14.62 20.55
CA GLU A 47 -21.56 13.72 20.54
C GLU A 47 -21.63 12.90 19.25
N ASP A 48 -21.27 13.49 18.11
CA ASP A 48 -21.27 12.81 16.81
C ASP A 48 -19.96 12.03 16.59
N LEU A 49 -19.98 10.76 17.00
CA LEU A 49 -18.86 9.84 16.82
C LEU A 49 -18.79 9.20 15.43
N CYS A 50 -19.76 9.47 14.55
CA CYS A 50 -19.66 9.13 13.13
C CYS A 50 -18.75 10.10 12.37
N CYS A 51 -18.59 11.31 12.91
CA CYS A 51 -17.70 12.35 12.40
C CYS A 51 -16.50 12.68 13.29
N PHE A 52 -16.26 11.86 14.31
CA PHE A 52 -15.14 12.02 15.23
C PHE A 52 -14.65 10.65 15.72
N ASN A 53 -13.38 10.34 15.44
CA ASN A 53 -12.77 9.08 15.86
C ASN A 53 -12.47 9.10 17.36
N TYR A 54 -13.22 8.30 18.14
CA TYR A 54 -13.06 8.15 19.59
C TYR A 54 -13.67 6.81 20.07
N PRO A 55 -13.04 6.09 21.02
CA PRO A 55 -11.83 6.45 21.75
C PRO A 55 -10.53 6.24 20.97
N GLY A 56 -10.58 5.48 19.88
CA GLY A 56 -9.45 5.23 18.98
C GLY A 56 -9.16 6.42 18.06
N GLY A 57 -8.69 7.53 18.64
CA GLY A 57 -8.44 8.77 17.90
C GLY A 57 -7.10 8.81 17.16
N GLN A 58 -6.17 7.93 17.52
CA GLN A 58 -4.87 7.81 16.86
C GLN A 58 -4.91 6.62 15.90
N MET A 59 -4.68 6.85 14.62
CA MET A 59 -4.69 5.80 13.59
C MET A 59 -3.27 5.44 13.18
N LEU A 60 -2.92 4.15 13.25
CA LEU A 60 -1.60 3.63 12.89
C LEU A 60 -1.70 2.80 11.62
N GLN A 61 -1.11 3.27 10.52
CA GLN A 61 -0.91 2.43 9.34
C GLN A 61 0.42 1.68 9.53
N THR A 62 0.35 0.37 9.70
CA THR A 62 1.50 -0.47 10.05
C THR A 62 1.95 -1.34 8.88
N GLN A 63 3.26 -1.51 8.72
CA GLN A 63 3.86 -2.25 7.60
C GLN A 63 4.91 -3.25 8.07
N PHE A 64 5.06 -4.35 7.34
CA PHE A 64 6.04 -5.42 7.56
C PHE A 64 7.14 -5.46 6.49
N TRP A 65 8.31 -5.91 6.92
CA TRP A 65 9.39 -6.37 6.06
C TRP A 65 9.74 -7.84 6.35
N ASP A 66 8.90 -8.74 5.85
CA ASP A 66 9.10 -10.18 6.02
C ASP A 66 10.21 -10.72 5.12
N THR A 67 11.23 -11.32 5.71
CA THR A 67 12.36 -11.92 4.96
C THR A 67 12.52 -13.43 5.17
N ASN A 68 11.90 -14.00 6.20
CA ASN A 68 11.98 -15.44 6.48
C ASN A 68 10.73 -15.95 7.23
N PRO A 69 9.72 -16.49 6.53
CA PRO A 69 9.65 -16.57 5.07
C PRO A 69 9.43 -15.19 4.43
N PRO A 70 9.89 -14.97 3.18
CA PRO A 70 9.61 -13.73 2.45
C PRO A 70 8.14 -13.67 2.01
N THR A 71 7.51 -12.49 2.14
CA THR A 71 6.14 -12.20 1.67
C THR A 71 6.11 -10.98 0.77
N GLY A 72 5.12 -10.90 -0.11
CA GLY A 72 4.95 -9.78 -1.05
C GLY A 72 6.13 -9.61 -2.03
N PRO A 73 6.19 -8.49 -2.76
CA PRO A 73 7.30 -8.19 -3.64
C PRO A 73 8.63 -7.95 -2.91
N ASP A 74 9.73 -8.25 -3.59
CA ASP A 74 11.11 -8.10 -3.08
C ASP A 74 11.51 -6.62 -2.89
N ASP A 75 10.79 -5.71 -3.53
CA ASP A 75 11.00 -4.26 -3.53
C ASP A 75 9.82 -3.48 -2.90
N ALA A 76 9.04 -4.14 -2.05
CA ALA A 76 7.94 -3.51 -1.34
C ALA A 76 7.84 -4.01 0.11
N TRP A 77 7.46 -3.11 1.01
CA TRP A 77 6.94 -3.50 2.32
C TRP A 77 5.52 -4.02 2.16
N THR A 78 5.04 -4.85 3.08
CA THR A 78 3.66 -5.35 3.09
C THR A 78 2.84 -4.66 4.19
N ILE A 79 1.52 -4.67 4.07
CA ILE A 79 0.61 -4.15 5.07
C ILE A 79 0.54 -5.13 6.23
N HIS A 80 0.67 -4.61 7.45
CA HIS A 80 0.29 -5.32 8.67
C HIS A 80 -1.16 -4.98 9.01
N GLY A 81 -1.49 -3.71 9.22
CA GLY A 81 -2.87 -3.27 9.45
C GLY A 81 -3.08 -1.75 9.53
N LEU A 82 -4.29 -1.39 9.98
CA LEU A 82 -4.70 -0.03 10.35
C LEU A 82 -5.33 -0.07 11.75
N TRP A 83 -4.67 0.51 12.74
CA TRP A 83 -5.06 0.29 14.14
C TRP A 83 -5.55 1.59 14.80
N PRO A 84 -6.72 1.55 15.47
CA PRO A 84 -7.23 2.68 16.24
C PRO A 84 -6.73 2.62 17.70
N ASP A 85 -5.66 3.33 17.98
CA ASP A 85 -5.15 3.52 19.34
C ASP A 85 -5.84 4.71 20.02
N ARG A 86 -5.95 4.63 21.35
CA ARG A 86 -6.37 5.78 22.16
C ARG A 86 -5.28 6.84 22.13
N CYS A 87 -5.69 8.07 22.38
CA CYS A 87 -4.80 9.23 22.41
C CYS A 87 -3.71 9.19 23.51
N ASP A 88 -3.78 8.22 24.45
CA ASP A 88 -2.77 7.98 25.48
C ASP A 88 -1.80 6.83 25.13
N GLY A 89 -1.92 6.25 23.94
CA GLY A 89 -1.11 5.13 23.45
C GLY A 89 -1.55 3.75 23.94
N SER A 90 -2.64 3.65 24.72
CA SER A 90 -3.33 2.38 24.94
C SER A 90 -4.27 2.06 23.77
N TYR A 91 -4.79 0.84 23.66
CA TYR A 91 -5.69 0.46 22.56
C TYR A 91 -6.82 -0.46 23.03
N GLU A 92 -7.90 -0.48 22.25
CA GLU A 92 -8.99 -1.46 22.40
C GLU A 92 -8.85 -2.57 21.35
N ALA A 93 -9.42 -3.73 21.63
CA ALA A 93 -9.35 -4.88 20.73
C ALA A 93 -10.63 -5.69 20.79
N ASN A 94 -11.08 -6.18 19.63
CA ASN A 94 -12.31 -6.99 19.49
C ASN A 94 -13.52 -6.25 20.07
N CYS A 95 -13.76 -5.03 19.60
CA CYS A 95 -14.76 -4.14 20.18
C CYS A 95 -16.21 -4.54 19.86
N ASP A 96 -16.41 -5.39 18.84
CA ASP A 96 -17.73 -5.86 18.44
C ASP A 96 -17.69 -7.28 17.83
N ASP A 97 -18.00 -8.28 18.66
CA ASP A 97 -18.05 -9.68 18.24
C ASP A 97 -19.17 -9.96 17.22
N SER A 98 -20.22 -9.14 17.16
CA SER A 98 -21.33 -9.32 16.21
C SER A 98 -20.92 -8.98 14.77
N ARG A 99 -19.89 -8.13 14.63
CA ARG A 99 -19.26 -7.78 13.35
C ARG A 99 -17.98 -8.57 13.08
N ALA A 100 -17.61 -9.55 13.90
CA ALA A 100 -16.46 -10.41 13.62
C ALA A 100 -16.78 -11.39 12.47
N TYR A 101 -16.39 -11.03 11.24
CA TYR A 101 -16.65 -11.83 10.05
C TYR A 101 -15.54 -12.83 9.75
N HIS A 102 -15.93 -13.95 9.10
CA HIS A 102 -15.04 -15.05 8.75
C HIS A 102 -14.87 -15.28 7.24
N ASN A 103 -15.21 -14.26 6.44
CA ASN A 103 -15.31 -14.35 4.99
C ASN A 103 -15.03 -12.98 4.31
N ILE A 104 -13.92 -12.35 4.71
CA ILE A 104 -13.51 -11.01 4.27
C ILE A 104 -13.36 -10.95 2.75
N ARG A 105 -12.68 -11.94 2.15
CA ARG A 105 -12.56 -12.02 0.70
C ARG A 105 -13.92 -12.00 0.00
N GLU A 106 -14.84 -12.86 0.41
CA GLU A 106 -16.17 -12.94 -0.21
C GLU A 106 -16.97 -11.65 -0.02
N ILE A 107 -16.80 -10.96 1.11
CA ILE A 107 -17.39 -9.63 1.33
C ILE A 107 -16.87 -8.65 0.29
N LEU A 108 -15.55 -8.53 0.13
CA LEU A 108 -14.95 -7.64 -0.87
C LEU A 108 -15.40 -7.98 -2.30
N GLU A 109 -15.46 -9.26 -2.65
CA GLU A 109 -15.94 -9.74 -3.94
C GLU A 109 -17.42 -9.38 -4.17
N SER A 110 -18.27 -9.49 -3.14
CA SER A 110 -19.71 -9.16 -3.22
C SER A 110 -19.98 -7.66 -3.47
N PHE A 111 -19.05 -6.80 -3.08
CA PHE A 111 -19.09 -5.36 -3.36
C PHE A 111 -18.40 -4.99 -4.69
N GLY A 112 -17.84 -5.97 -5.42
CA GLY A 112 -17.11 -5.72 -6.66
C GLY A 112 -15.79 -4.99 -6.44
N ALA A 113 -15.20 -5.08 -5.24
CA ALA A 113 -13.98 -4.38 -4.85
C ALA A 113 -12.71 -5.06 -5.43
N THR A 114 -12.69 -5.30 -6.74
CA THR A 114 -11.66 -6.12 -7.41
C THR A 114 -10.26 -5.53 -7.28
N ASP A 115 -10.13 -4.21 -7.40
CA ASP A 115 -8.83 -3.52 -7.33
C ASP A 115 -8.29 -3.51 -5.89
N LEU A 116 -9.18 -3.36 -4.91
CA LEU A 116 -8.84 -3.44 -3.49
C LEU A 116 -8.37 -4.87 -3.14
N LEU A 117 -9.13 -5.89 -3.54
CA LEU A 117 -8.77 -7.28 -3.31
C LEU A 117 -7.46 -7.66 -4.01
N SER A 118 -7.21 -7.13 -5.21
CA SER A 118 -5.93 -7.33 -5.92
C SER A 118 -4.76 -6.74 -5.14
N ASN A 119 -4.91 -5.51 -4.63
CA ASN A 119 -3.89 -4.87 -3.78
C ASN A 119 -3.65 -5.67 -2.50
N MET A 120 -4.71 -6.07 -1.78
CA MET A 120 -4.59 -6.87 -0.56
C MET A 120 -3.91 -8.21 -0.84
N THR A 121 -4.28 -8.90 -1.92
CA THR A 121 -3.67 -10.17 -2.31
C THR A 121 -2.18 -10.04 -2.60
N MET A 122 -1.72 -8.87 -3.05
CA MET A 122 -0.32 -8.60 -3.36
C MET A 122 0.48 -8.10 -2.14
N TYR A 123 -0.12 -7.21 -1.34
CA TYR A 123 0.61 -6.43 -0.35
C TYR A 123 0.18 -6.67 1.09
N TRP A 124 -0.97 -7.29 1.37
CA TRP A 124 -1.42 -7.59 2.74
C TRP A 124 -1.33 -9.10 3.00
N LYS A 125 -0.11 -9.55 3.28
CA LYS A 125 0.27 -10.96 3.23
C LYS A 125 0.42 -11.56 4.61
N ASP A 126 -0.09 -12.78 4.78
CA ASP A 126 0.26 -13.61 5.91
C ASP A 126 1.56 -14.38 5.63
N TYR A 127 2.55 -14.25 6.51
CA TYR A 127 3.79 -15.00 6.42
C TYR A 127 3.60 -16.51 6.56
N LYS A 128 2.48 -16.99 7.13
CA LYS A 128 2.12 -18.41 7.16
C LYS A 128 1.37 -18.87 5.91
N GLY A 129 1.05 -17.96 4.99
CA GLY A 129 0.44 -18.25 3.70
C GLY A 129 -1.10 -18.31 3.69
N ASN A 130 -1.77 -17.85 4.75
CA ASN A 130 -3.23 -17.75 4.82
C ASN A 130 -3.66 -16.29 5.02
N ASP A 131 -3.66 -15.51 3.94
CA ASP A 131 -3.98 -14.07 3.98
C ASP A 131 -5.38 -13.80 4.55
N GLU A 132 -6.37 -14.65 4.23
CA GLU A 132 -7.73 -14.52 4.75
C GLU A 132 -7.75 -14.57 6.29
N SER A 133 -6.94 -15.44 6.90
CA SER A 133 -6.82 -15.48 8.37
C SER A 133 -6.22 -14.21 8.97
N LEU A 134 -5.27 -13.59 8.28
CA LEU A 134 -4.75 -12.29 8.69
C LEU A 134 -5.82 -11.20 8.53
N TRP A 135 -6.53 -11.15 7.41
CA TRP A 135 -7.56 -10.13 7.19
C TRP A 135 -8.72 -10.26 8.19
N MET A 136 -9.15 -11.49 8.51
CA MET A 136 -10.12 -11.73 9.59
C MET A 136 -9.60 -11.22 10.94
N HIS A 137 -8.32 -11.46 11.26
CA HIS A 137 -7.71 -10.96 12.49
C HIS A 137 -7.70 -9.43 12.54
N GLU A 138 -7.22 -8.79 11.49
CA GLU A 138 -7.10 -7.33 11.43
C GLU A 138 -8.48 -6.65 11.50
N TRP A 139 -9.49 -7.19 10.82
CA TRP A 139 -10.86 -6.69 10.93
C TRP A 139 -11.44 -6.90 12.33
N SER A 140 -11.48 -8.15 12.81
CA SER A 140 -12.12 -8.48 14.09
C SER A 140 -11.47 -7.75 15.27
N LYS A 141 -10.14 -7.67 15.29
CA LYS A 141 -9.39 -7.07 16.39
C LYS A 141 -9.35 -5.55 16.33
N HIS A 142 -9.15 -4.96 15.16
CA HIS A 142 -8.87 -3.52 15.00
C HIS A 142 -9.98 -2.79 14.25
N GLY A 143 -10.45 -3.31 13.12
CA GLY A 143 -11.53 -2.69 12.34
C GLY A 143 -12.84 -2.51 13.11
N THR A 144 -13.21 -3.47 13.97
CA THR A 144 -14.40 -3.37 14.83
C THR A 144 -14.32 -2.22 15.85
N CYS A 145 -13.12 -1.74 16.16
CA CYS A 145 -12.86 -0.68 17.14
C CYS A 145 -12.84 0.74 16.53
N VAL A 146 -13.07 0.88 15.22
CA VAL A 146 -13.17 2.18 14.56
C VAL A 146 -14.61 2.68 14.68
N SER A 147 -14.84 3.68 15.54
CA SER A 147 -16.19 4.20 15.83
C SER A 147 -16.92 4.71 14.59
N THR A 148 -16.21 5.36 13.67
CA THR A 148 -16.84 5.96 12.49
C THR A 148 -17.29 4.92 11.47
N LEU A 149 -16.88 3.65 11.62
CA LEU A 149 -17.27 2.52 10.79
C LEU A 149 -18.49 1.76 11.36
N ASP A 150 -19.12 2.25 12.42
CA ASP A 150 -20.37 1.67 12.90
C ASP A 150 -21.44 1.70 11.78
N PRO A 151 -22.18 0.61 11.53
CA PRO A 151 -23.31 0.58 10.59
C PRO A 151 -24.30 1.74 10.74
N ASP A 152 -24.52 2.24 11.96
CA ASP A 152 -25.42 3.38 12.23
C ASP A 152 -24.91 4.70 11.64
N CYS A 153 -23.62 4.78 11.29
CA CYS A 153 -23.04 5.94 10.61
C CYS A 153 -23.35 6.03 9.12
N TYR A 154 -23.95 4.99 8.52
CA TYR A 154 -24.23 4.93 7.09
C TYR A 154 -25.66 5.36 6.78
N SER A 155 -25.83 6.32 5.86
CA SER A 155 -27.16 6.85 5.52
C SER A 155 -28.08 5.85 4.82
N SER A 156 -27.51 4.84 4.15
CA SER A 156 -28.25 3.73 3.52
C SER A 156 -27.40 2.47 3.60
N TYR A 157 -27.13 2.02 4.83
CA TYR A 157 -26.24 0.90 5.12
C TYR A 157 -26.53 -0.34 4.28
N ARG A 158 -25.50 -0.80 3.56
CA ARG A 158 -25.48 -2.15 2.99
C ARG A 158 -24.71 -3.06 3.93
N SER A 159 -25.26 -4.23 4.22
CA SER A 159 -24.62 -5.17 5.15
C SER A 159 -23.15 -5.42 4.77
N LYS A 160 -22.26 -5.20 5.74
CA LYS A 160 -20.80 -5.36 5.68
C LYS A 160 -20.06 -4.34 4.82
N GLU A 161 -20.71 -3.24 4.43
CA GLU A 161 -20.08 -2.14 3.69
C GLU A 161 -18.88 -1.55 4.43
N GLU A 162 -18.96 -1.48 5.76
CA GLU A 162 -17.90 -0.94 6.61
C GLU A 162 -16.60 -1.74 6.58
N VAL A 163 -16.67 -3.03 6.26
CA VAL A 163 -15.51 -3.89 6.07
C VAL A 163 -14.73 -3.42 4.84
N VAL A 164 -15.44 -3.15 3.75
CA VAL A 164 -14.84 -2.68 2.50
C VAL A 164 -14.16 -1.34 2.73
N ASP A 165 -14.80 -0.43 3.47
CA ASP A 165 -14.27 0.89 3.77
C ASP A 165 -13.03 0.84 4.68
N TYR A 166 -12.99 -0.05 5.68
CA TYR A 166 -11.80 -0.28 6.49
C TYR A 166 -10.59 -0.70 5.66
N PHE A 167 -10.75 -1.73 4.83
CA PHE A 167 -9.67 -2.22 3.98
C PHE A 167 -9.28 -1.19 2.93
N ALA A 168 -10.23 -0.45 2.36
CA ALA A 168 -9.95 0.65 1.44
C ALA A 168 -9.11 1.75 2.11
N ALA A 169 -9.46 2.19 3.33
CA ALA A 169 -8.69 3.21 4.04
C ALA A 169 -7.25 2.72 4.32
N ALA A 170 -7.10 1.50 4.84
CA ALA A 170 -5.81 0.91 5.17
C ALA A 170 -4.88 0.79 3.94
N VAL A 171 -5.39 0.26 2.82
CA VAL A 171 -4.61 0.13 1.58
C VAL A 171 -4.29 1.51 0.99
N SER A 172 -5.15 2.51 1.19
CA SER A 172 -4.93 3.85 0.61
C SER A 172 -3.81 4.57 1.35
N LEU A 173 -3.81 4.45 2.67
CA LEU A 173 -2.72 4.98 3.49
C LEU A 173 -1.40 4.26 3.19
N TYR A 174 -1.42 2.96 2.94
CA TYR A 174 -0.25 2.19 2.54
C TYR A 174 0.32 2.62 1.18
N THR A 175 -0.53 2.74 0.15
CA THR A 175 -0.09 3.08 -1.21
C THR A 175 0.58 4.46 -1.28
N GLN A 176 0.13 5.41 -0.47
CA GLN A 176 0.72 6.74 -0.32
C GLN A 176 2.07 6.73 0.44
N ARG A 177 2.45 5.60 1.04
CA ARG A 177 3.64 5.45 1.91
C ARG A 177 4.51 4.28 1.45
N PRO A 178 5.16 4.39 0.26
CA PRO A 178 6.01 3.36 -0.29
C PRO A 178 7.34 3.29 0.48
N THR A 179 7.33 2.69 1.67
CA THR A 179 8.47 2.66 2.62
C THR A 179 9.77 2.21 1.96
N TYR A 180 9.72 1.18 1.10
CA TYR A 180 10.90 0.73 0.36
C TYR A 180 11.51 1.85 -0.49
N GLN A 181 10.69 2.56 -1.26
CA GLN A 181 11.16 3.63 -2.15
C GLN A 181 11.70 4.82 -1.34
N TRP A 182 11.08 5.15 -0.21
CA TRP A 182 11.56 6.23 0.65
C TRP A 182 12.92 5.92 1.28
N LEU A 183 13.14 4.67 1.70
CA LEU A 183 14.44 4.21 2.18
C LEU A 183 15.47 4.19 1.04
N LEU A 184 15.10 3.66 -0.13
CA LEU A 184 15.98 3.61 -1.29
C LEU A 184 16.44 5.00 -1.75
N ASP A 185 15.53 5.97 -1.82
CA ASP A 185 15.81 7.39 -2.13
C ASP A 185 16.86 8.00 -1.18
N ALA A 186 16.90 7.53 0.07
CA ALA A 186 17.86 7.94 1.09
C ALA A 186 19.15 7.10 1.11
N GLY A 187 19.33 6.19 0.15
CA GLY A 187 20.49 5.29 0.07
C GLY A 187 20.43 4.11 1.05
N ILE A 188 19.25 3.82 1.61
CA ILE A 188 19.00 2.71 2.54
C ILE A 188 18.32 1.58 1.75
N GLU A 189 19.13 0.67 1.21
CA GLU A 189 18.66 -0.48 0.44
C GLU A 189 18.81 -1.78 1.24
N PRO A 190 18.03 -2.83 0.93
CA PRO A 190 18.27 -4.12 1.53
C PRO A 190 19.68 -4.65 1.20
N SER A 191 20.37 -5.20 2.20
CA SER A 191 21.75 -5.68 2.06
C SER A 191 22.06 -6.83 3.02
N THR A 192 22.94 -7.73 2.58
CA THR A 192 23.47 -8.83 3.40
C THR A 192 24.67 -8.39 4.26
N SER A 193 25.27 -7.23 3.98
CA SER A 193 26.50 -6.76 4.63
C SER A 193 26.40 -5.35 5.22
N LYS A 194 25.58 -4.47 4.64
CA LYS A 194 25.37 -3.11 5.18
C LYS A 194 24.50 -3.16 6.43
N SER A 195 24.72 -2.18 7.30
CA SER A 195 23.84 -1.89 8.41
C SER A 195 23.65 -0.38 8.51
N TYR A 196 22.58 0.02 9.18
CA TYR A 196 22.13 1.40 9.27
C TYR A 196 21.99 1.83 10.73
N THR A 197 22.01 3.13 10.94
CA THR A 197 21.64 3.73 12.22
C THR A 197 20.14 3.98 12.26
N ARG A 198 19.58 4.02 13.47
CA ARG A 198 18.17 4.36 13.67
C ARG A 198 17.85 5.74 13.12
N ASP A 199 18.74 6.70 13.33
CA ASP A 199 18.55 8.08 12.89
C ASP A 199 18.51 8.22 11.37
N GLN A 200 19.32 7.42 10.63
CA GLN A 200 19.25 7.38 9.17
C GLN A 200 17.86 6.92 8.68
N ILE A 201 17.36 5.81 9.24
CA ILE A 201 16.04 5.25 8.88
C ILE A 201 14.93 6.24 9.30
N GLN A 202 14.99 6.75 10.53
CA GLN A 202 14.02 7.70 11.05
C GLN A 202 13.94 8.95 10.19
N THR A 203 15.08 9.52 9.81
CA THR A 203 15.15 10.74 8.97
C THR A 203 14.58 10.48 7.57
N ALA A 204 14.93 9.35 6.95
CA ALA A 204 14.43 8.98 5.63
C ALA A 204 12.90 8.94 5.60
N LEU A 205 12.28 8.29 6.60
CA LEU A 205 10.84 8.11 6.64
C LEU A 205 10.09 9.36 7.14
N SER A 206 10.56 9.98 8.22
CA SER A 206 9.90 11.17 8.79
C SER A 206 9.95 12.39 7.86
N SER A 207 10.99 12.53 7.04
CA SER A 207 11.08 13.62 6.05
C SER A 207 10.00 13.54 4.97
N ARG A 208 9.43 12.35 4.73
CA ARG A 208 8.36 12.10 3.76
C ARG A 208 6.99 12.07 4.41
N HIS A 209 6.87 11.47 5.59
CA HIS A 209 5.63 11.40 6.38
C HIS A 209 5.28 12.76 7.03
N GLY A 210 6.27 13.59 7.33
CA GLY A 210 6.11 14.88 8.00
C GLY A 210 6.17 14.81 9.54
N ARG A 211 6.13 13.60 10.10
CA ARG A 211 6.26 13.32 11.54
C ARG A 211 7.18 12.13 11.80
N PRO A 212 7.69 11.95 13.03
CA PRO A 212 8.33 10.70 13.42
C PRO A 212 7.41 9.50 13.20
N VAL A 213 8.03 8.35 12.95
CA VAL A 213 7.38 7.04 12.76
C VAL A 213 7.92 6.08 13.82
N THR A 214 7.13 5.06 14.19
CA THR A 214 7.64 4.00 15.07
C THR A 214 8.43 2.98 14.24
N LEU A 215 9.64 2.64 14.70
CA LEU A 215 10.51 1.66 14.05
C LEU A 215 10.58 0.37 14.89
N GLY A 216 10.07 -0.72 14.33
CA GLY A 216 10.13 -2.05 14.92
C GLY A 216 11.32 -2.85 14.39
N CYS A 217 12.13 -3.41 15.29
CA CYS A 217 13.17 -4.35 14.94
C CYS A 217 13.03 -5.67 15.67
N LYS A 218 13.34 -6.76 14.97
CA LYS A 218 13.39 -8.11 15.51
C LYS A 218 14.79 -8.67 15.38
N GLY A 219 15.45 -8.91 16.51
CA GLY A 219 16.85 -9.37 16.54
C GLY A 219 17.80 -8.43 15.77
N GLY A 220 17.60 -7.11 15.91
CA GLY A 220 18.40 -6.08 15.21
C GLY A 220 18.18 -5.99 13.70
N LYS A 221 17.17 -6.68 13.15
CA LYS A 221 16.71 -6.50 11.78
C LYS A 221 15.51 -5.56 11.78
N LEU A 222 15.48 -4.61 10.86
CA LEU A 222 14.31 -3.78 10.61
C LEU A 222 13.16 -4.68 10.13
N ASP A 223 12.01 -4.59 10.80
CA ASP A 223 10.91 -5.56 10.72
C ASP A 223 9.56 -4.86 10.53
N GLU A 224 9.33 -3.75 11.24
CA GLU A 224 8.09 -2.98 11.18
C GLU A 224 8.31 -1.47 11.07
N VAL A 225 7.38 -0.79 10.41
CA VAL A 225 7.25 0.67 10.42
C VAL A 225 5.79 1.03 10.67
N TRP A 226 5.53 1.93 11.62
CA TRP A 226 4.18 2.41 11.93
C TRP A 226 4.09 3.92 11.66
N TYR A 227 3.18 4.30 10.77
CA TYR A 227 2.88 5.68 10.43
C TYR A 227 1.65 6.14 11.21
N HIS A 228 1.79 7.22 11.95
CA HIS A 228 0.78 7.73 12.88
C HIS A 228 -0.05 8.85 12.26
N PHE A 229 -1.35 8.82 12.54
CA PHE A 229 -2.32 9.82 12.11
C PHE A 229 -3.26 10.20 13.23
N GLU A 230 -3.74 11.43 13.16
CA GLU A 230 -5.03 11.83 13.72
C GLU A 230 -5.97 12.11 12.54
N VAL A 231 -7.27 12.04 12.75
CA VAL A 231 -8.26 12.07 11.66
C VAL A 231 -9.25 13.22 11.87
N ARG A 232 -9.43 14.04 10.83
CA ARG A 232 -10.56 14.98 10.74
C ARG A 232 -11.71 14.30 10.00
N GLY A 233 -12.79 14.01 10.72
CA GLY A 233 -13.99 13.40 10.16
C GLY A 233 -13.98 11.89 10.39
N SER A 234 -14.49 11.15 9.40
CA SER A 234 -14.59 9.69 9.44
C SER A 234 -13.37 8.99 8.81
N VAL A 235 -13.14 7.71 9.12
CA VAL A 235 -12.11 6.91 8.42
C VAL A 235 -12.43 6.74 6.92
N GLN A 236 -13.72 6.71 6.57
CA GLN A 236 -14.17 6.47 5.19
C GLN A 236 -13.83 7.63 4.25
N THR A 237 -14.02 8.87 4.70
CA THR A 237 -13.97 10.06 3.84
C THR A 237 -13.22 11.25 4.44
N GLY A 238 -12.83 11.16 5.71
CA GLY A 238 -12.11 12.20 6.44
C GLY A 238 -10.65 12.33 6.00
N VAL A 239 -9.94 13.25 6.63
CA VAL A 239 -8.54 13.58 6.31
C VAL A 239 -7.64 13.01 7.40
N PHE A 240 -6.68 12.17 7.00
CA PHE A 240 -5.63 11.65 7.88
C PHE A 240 -4.45 12.63 7.93
N GLU A 241 -4.28 13.29 9.08
CA GLU A 241 -3.17 14.21 9.32
C GLU A 241 -2.05 13.47 10.05
N ALA A 242 -0.82 13.57 9.54
CA ALA A 242 0.33 12.93 10.17
C ALA A 242 0.53 13.44 11.60
N ALA A 243 0.62 12.51 12.55
CA ALA A 243 0.77 12.78 13.98
C ALA A 243 2.11 12.25 14.52
N ASP A 244 2.53 12.76 15.68
CA ASP A 244 3.64 12.17 16.44
C ASP A 244 3.19 10.83 17.05
N PRO A 245 4.10 9.86 17.26
CA PRO A 245 3.76 8.60 17.91
C PRO A 245 3.14 8.78 19.30
N ASP A 246 2.06 8.06 19.56
CA ASP A 246 1.29 8.01 20.81
C ASP A 246 1.95 7.19 21.93
N GLY A 247 3.05 6.49 21.63
CA GLY A 247 3.72 5.61 22.57
C GLY A 247 5.20 5.39 22.31
N GLY A 248 5.68 4.18 22.67
CA GLY A 248 7.09 3.80 22.58
C GLY A 248 7.69 4.04 21.18
N LYS A 249 8.80 4.76 21.10
CA LYS A 249 9.32 5.31 19.83
C LYS A 249 9.94 4.27 18.90
N SER A 250 10.59 3.23 19.44
CA SER A 250 11.27 2.21 18.62
C SER A 250 11.79 1.03 19.45
N THR A 251 11.75 -0.18 18.87
CA THR A 251 12.46 -1.35 19.38
C THR A 251 13.81 -1.58 18.69
N CYS A 252 14.19 -0.71 17.76
CA CYS A 252 15.46 -0.78 17.03
C CYS A 252 16.65 -0.24 17.86
N PRO A 253 17.82 -0.90 17.76
CA PRO A 253 19.05 -0.39 18.35
C PRO A 253 19.48 0.92 17.68
N TYR A 254 20.28 1.74 18.37
CA TYR A 254 20.77 3.02 17.82
C TYR A 254 21.57 2.85 16.52
N SER A 255 22.33 1.75 16.39
CA SER A 255 23.17 1.44 15.25
C SER A 255 23.22 -0.06 14.97
N GLY A 256 23.72 -0.43 13.79
CA GLY A 256 23.88 -1.83 13.41
C GLY A 256 22.56 -2.50 13.00
N ILE A 257 21.54 -1.70 12.66
CA ILE A 257 20.26 -2.21 12.16
C ILE A 257 20.50 -2.85 10.80
N ARG A 258 20.14 -4.12 10.68
CA ARG A 258 20.19 -4.83 9.40
C ARG A 258 18.88 -4.64 8.66
N TYR A 259 18.97 -4.43 7.35
CA TYR A 259 17.82 -4.45 6.47
C TYR A 259 18.06 -5.54 5.43
N PRO A 260 17.79 -6.82 5.75
CA PRO A 260 18.14 -7.92 4.85
C PRO A 260 17.26 -7.92 3.60
N PRO A 261 17.78 -8.35 2.42
CA PRO A 261 16.93 -8.59 1.27
C PRO A 261 15.94 -9.72 1.57
N LYS A 262 14.73 -9.63 1.00
CA LYS A 262 13.84 -10.78 0.91
C LYS A 262 14.56 -11.84 0.07
N ALA A 263 14.78 -13.02 0.62
CA ALA A 263 15.41 -14.08 -0.15
C ALA A 263 14.44 -14.53 -1.24
N ALA A 264 14.88 -14.66 -2.49
CA ALA A 264 14.10 -15.40 -3.47
C ALA A 264 13.81 -16.79 -2.88
N LYS A 265 12.54 -17.22 -2.87
CA LYS A 265 12.21 -18.60 -2.50
C LYS A 265 13.16 -19.52 -3.28
N GLY A 266 13.96 -20.30 -2.56
CA GLY A 266 15.08 -21.06 -3.13
C GLY A 266 14.68 -21.79 -4.41
N GLY A 267 15.53 -21.67 -5.44
CA GLY A 267 15.52 -22.41 -6.71
C GLY A 267 14.17 -22.97 -7.15
N ARG A 268 13.37 -22.19 -7.89
CA ARG A 268 12.24 -22.77 -8.62
C ARG A 268 12.81 -23.58 -9.80
N PRO A 269 12.42 -24.86 -9.99
CA PRO A 269 12.80 -25.62 -11.18
C PRO A 269 12.32 -24.89 -12.44
N SER A 270 13.14 -24.96 -13.49
CA SER A 270 12.80 -24.45 -14.81
C SER A 270 11.41 -24.95 -15.25
N PRO A 271 10.46 -24.08 -15.62
CA PRO A 271 9.11 -24.53 -15.96
C PRO A 271 9.11 -25.29 -17.29
N THR A 272 8.73 -26.57 -17.24
CA THR A 272 8.32 -27.34 -18.41
C THR A 272 7.11 -26.66 -19.06
N ALA A 273 7.22 -26.38 -20.36
CA ALA A 273 6.17 -25.76 -21.15
C ALA A 273 4.86 -26.55 -21.05
N THR A 274 3.83 -25.96 -20.44
CA THR A 274 2.47 -26.47 -20.52
C THR A 274 1.78 -25.78 -21.69
N ARG A 275 1.55 -26.51 -22.78
CA ARG A 275 0.68 -26.06 -23.89
C ARG A 275 -0.77 -26.16 -23.44
N THR A 276 -1.32 -25.06 -22.96
CA THR A 276 -2.78 -24.92 -22.83
C THR A 276 -3.30 -24.35 -24.14
N ARG A 277 -4.08 -25.16 -24.88
CA ARG A 277 -4.85 -24.68 -26.03
C ARG A 277 -6.06 -23.90 -25.49
N THR A 278 -5.96 -22.58 -25.47
CA THR A 278 -7.11 -21.68 -25.44
C THR A 278 -7.14 -20.91 -26.76
N HIS A 279 -8.33 -20.73 -27.30
CA HIS A 279 -8.55 -20.04 -28.57
C HIS A 279 -8.19 -18.55 -28.38
N VAL A 280 -7.01 -18.16 -28.87
CA VAL A 280 -6.51 -16.79 -28.84
C VAL A 280 -7.10 -16.05 -30.05
N PRO A 281 -7.77 -14.90 -29.87
CA PRO A 281 -8.19 -14.05 -30.98
C PRO A 281 -6.98 -13.63 -31.81
N GLU A 282 -7.15 -13.60 -33.13
CA GLU A 282 -6.11 -13.26 -34.09
C GLU A 282 -5.56 -11.82 -33.84
N PRO A 283 -4.24 -11.62 -33.81
CA PRO A 283 -3.63 -10.31 -33.56
C PRO A 283 -3.83 -9.40 -34.77
N THR A 284 -4.39 -8.20 -34.55
CA THR A 284 -4.71 -7.24 -35.62
C THR A 284 -3.74 -6.05 -35.72
N GLY A 285 -2.63 -6.05 -34.95
CA GLY A 285 -1.67 -4.94 -34.92
C GLY A 285 -0.21 -5.39 -35.06
N PRO A 286 0.68 -4.53 -35.61
CA PRO A 286 2.11 -4.81 -35.68
C PRO A 286 2.74 -4.83 -34.28
N ALA A 287 3.71 -5.72 -34.06
CA ALA A 287 4.46 -5.80 -32.81
C ALA A 287 5.18 -4.47 -32.49
N PHE A 288 5.12 -4.05 -31.22
CA PHE A 288 5.81 -2.85 -30.76
C PHE A 288 7.33 -3.02 -30.79
N SER A 289 8.04 -1.96 -31.17
CA SER A 289 9.50 -1.85 -31.05
C SER A 289 9.92 -0.45 -30.60
N GLY A 290 11.05 -0.35 -29.90
CA GLY A 290 11.60 0.92 -29.43
C GLY A 290 11.34 1.21 -27.96
N ARG A 291 11.48 2.48 -27.54
CA ARG A 291 11.43 2.87 -26.12
C ARG A 291 10.19 3.68 -25.80
N GLY A 292 9.45 3.28 -24.77
CA GLY A 292 8.23 3.99 -24.33
C GLY A 292 7.93 3.77 -22.85
N ASN A 293 6.74 4.19 -22.45
CA ASN A 293 6.22 4.01 -21.10
C ASN A 293 4.97 3.15 -21.18
N LEU A 294 4.75 2.29 -20.18
CA LEU A 294 3.51 1.54 -20.05
C LEU A 294 2.56 2.31 -19.15
N VAL A 295 1.42 2.72 -19.68
CA VAL A 295 0.40 3.49 -18.98
C VAL A 295 -0.75 2.56 -18.61
N ALA A 296 -1.09 2.50 -17.33
CA ALA A 296 -2.26 1.76 -16.87
C ALA A 296 -3.51 2.59 -17.19
N LYS A 297 -4.48 1.98 -17.88
CA LYS A 297 -5.78 2.59 -18.18
C LYS A 297 -6.91 1.74 -17.62
N THR A 298 -7.85 2.36 -16.92
CA THR A 298 -9.09 1.72 -16.45
C THR A 298 -10.28 2.57 -16.89
N GLY A 299 -11.26 1.95 -17.56
CA GLY A 299 -12.42 2.68 -18.12
C GLY A 299 -12.02 3.77 -19.13
N GLY A 300 -10.94 3.56 -19.89
CA GLY A 300 -10.41 4.52 -20.88
C GLY A 300 -9.64 5.72 -20.29
N ARG A 301 -9.58 5.86 -18.95
CA ARG A 301 -8.81 6.93 -18.28
C ARG A 301 -7.45 6.42 -17.85
N SER A 302 -6.41 7.23 -18.03
CA SER A 302 -5.08 6.95 -17.47
C SER A 302 -5.14 6.98 -15.95
N LYS A 303 -4.61 5.94 -15.31
CA LYS A 303 -4.56 5.76 -13.87
C LYS A 303 -3.14 5.82 -13.30
N GLY A 304 -2.16 6.15 -14.13
CA GLY A 304 -0.74 6.11 -13.78
C GLY A 304 0.03 5.22 -14.75
N CYS A 305 1.20 4.78 -14.33
CA CYS A 305 2.10 4.03 -15.21
C CYS A 305 2.89 2.98 -14.44
N ILE A 306 3.42 2.03 -15.21
CA ILE A 306 4.20 0.94 -14.65
C ILE A 306 5.59 1.47 -14.28
N ILE A 307 6.06 1.12 -13.08
CA ILE A 307 7.40 1.44 -12.60
C ILE A 307 8.39 0.35 -13.03
N SER A 308 9.70 0.59 -12.82
CA SER A 308 10.73 -0.24 -13.43
C SER A 308 10.71 -1.70 -12.97
N GLY A 309 10.13 -2.00 -11.79
CA GLY A 309 9.95 -3.37 -11.29
C GLY A 309 8.74 -4.11 -11.84
N GLY A 310 7.83 -3.43 -12.54
CA GLY A 310 6.60 -4.01 -13.11
C GLY A 310 5.30 -3.70 -12.35
N SER A 311 5.37 -3.09 -11.17
CA SER A 311 4.17 -2.65 -10.43
C SER A 311 3.56 -1.38 -11.04
N TRP A 312 2.25 -1.19 -10.86
CA TRP A 312 1.53 0.04 -11.20
C TRP A 312 1.63 1.06 -10.05
N TYR A 313 1.85 2.33 -10.38
CA TYR A 313 1.87 3.42 -9.40
C TYR A 313 1.26 4.70 -10.01
N ASP A 314 0.63 5.54 -9.18
CA ASP A 314 -0.15 6.71 -9.62
C ASP A 314 0.55 8.06 -9.38
N THR A 315 1.63 8.11 -8.59
CA THR A 315 2.17 9.39 -8.09
C THR A 315 3.63 9.74 -8.45
N ARG A 316 4.37 8.98 -9.28
CA ARG A 316 5.71 9.42 -9.79
C ARG A 316 6.08 8.88 -11.18
N SER A 317 7.17 9.47 -11.73
CA SER A 317 7.73 9.32 -13.07
C SER A 317 7.70 7.89 -13.64
N CYS A 318 7.06 7.75 -14.80
CA CYS A 318 6.90 6.49 -15.49
C CYS A 318 8.24 5.83 -15.85
N ALA A 319 8.34 4.53 -15.63
CA ALA A 319 9.52 3.79 -16.09
C ALA A 319 9.54 3.70 -17.61
N ARG A 320 10.75 3.74 -18.14
CA ARG A 320 11.00 3.58 -19.56
C ARG A 320 11.28 2.10 -19.85
N PHE A 321 10.52 1.55 -20.77
CA PHE A 321 10.65 0.19 -21.24
C PHE A 321 11.22 0.18 -22.65
N HIS A 322 12.00 -0.85 -22.96
CA HIS A 322 12.48 -1.16 -24.29
C HIS A 322 11.70 -2.37 -24.81
N ALA A 323 10.97 -2.18 -25.90
CA ALA A 323 10.28 -3.24 -26.62
C ALA A 323 11.17 -3.78 -27.74
N THR A 324 11.38 -5.08 -27.76
CA THR A 324 12.13 -5.79 -28.81
C THR A 324 11.19 -6.73 -29.54
N GLN A 325 11.07 -6.59 -30.85
CA GLN A 325 10.19 -7.44 -31.65
C GLN A 325 10.68 -8.91 -31.63
N GLU A 326 9.75 -9.83 -31.38
CA GLU A 326 9.96 -11.28 -31.37
C GLU A 326 8.83 -11.98 -32.14
N GLY A 327 9.07 -12.24 -33.43
CA GLY A 327 8.04 -12.79 -34.34
C GLY A 327 6.86 -11.81 -34.50
N ASP A 328 5.65 -12.30 -34.26
CA ASP A 328 4.40 -11.52 -34.31
C ASP A 328 4.11 -10.75 -33.00
N GLY A 329 5.00 -10.86 -32.01
CA GLY A 329 4.91 -10.17 -30.72
C GLY A 329 6.18 -9.40 -30.38
N PHE A 330 6.32 -9.02 -29.12
CA PHE A 330 7.48 -8.28 -28.63
C PHE A 330 7.78 -8.62 -27.16
N SER A 331 9.05 -8.60 -26.78
CA SER A 331 9.49 -8.66 -25.39
C SER A 331 9.70 -7.26 -24.82
N LEU A 332 9.62 -7.14 -23.50
CA LEU A 332 9.85 -5.89 -22.77
C LEU A 332 11.03 -6.02 -21.82
N GLU A 333 11.77 -4.93 -21.67
CA GLU A 333 12.88 -4.79 -20.72
C GLU A 333 12.84 -3.41 -20.07
N SER A 334 13.10 -3.34 -18.76
CA SER A 334 13.24 -2.08 -18.01
C SER A 334 14.68 -1.92 -17.51
N SER A 335 14.97 -0.83 -16.79
CA SER A 335 16.25 -0.66 -16.09
C SER A 335 16.51 -1.72 -15.00
N LYS A 336 15.52 -2.54 -14.64
CA LYS A 336 15.65 -3.65 -13.69
C LYS A 336 15.92 -4.99 -14.37
N GLY A 337 15.77 -5.10 -15.69
CA GLY A 337 15.98 -6.32 -16.45
C GLY A 337 14.76 -6.71 -17.31
N LYS A 338 14.80 -7.92 -17.87
CA LYS A 338 13.74 -8.46 -18.72
C LYS A 338 12.40 -8.53 -17.96
N CYS A 339 11.31 -8.30 -18.68
CA CYS A 339 9.97 -8.34 -18.13
C CYS A 339 9.26 -9.65 -18.48
N ALA A 340 8.55 -10.22 -17.53
CA ALA A 340 7.74 -11.41 -17.71
C ALA A 340 6.43 -11.33 -16.92
N VAL A 341 5.45 -12.13 -17.31
CA VAL A 341 4.25 -12.40 -16.51
C VAL A 341 4.52 -13.67 -15.70
N VAL A 342 4.72 -13.54 -14.40
CA VAL A 342 5.00 -14.66 -13.47
C VAL A 342 3.84 -14.77 -12.50
N ASP A 343 3.22 -15.95 -12.42
CA ASP A 343 2.03 -16.20 -11.59
C ASP A 343 0.89 -15.17 -11.82
N GLY A 344 0.73 -14.72 -13.08
CA GLY A 344 -0.29 -13.74 -13.48
C GLY A 344 0.11 -12.26 -13.28
N MET A 345 1.32 -11.99 -12.79
CA MET A 345 1.79 -10.64 -12.47
C MET A 345 2.91 -10.19 -13.40
N PHE A 346 2.80 -8.96 -13.93
CA PHE A 346 3.85 -8.33 -14.72
C PHE A 346 5.01 -7.89 -13.80
N SER A 347 6.23 -8.36 -14.08
CA SER A 347 7.43 -8.06 -13.29
C SER A 347 8.65 -7.93 -14.19
N CYS A 348 9.56 -7.01 -13.86
CA CYS A 348 10.83 -6.83 -14.55
C CYS A 348 12.00 -6.92 -13.56
N SER A 349 12.93 -7.85 -13.80
CA SER A 349 14.04 -8.12 -12.88
C SER A 349 15.22 -8.75 -13.62
N SER A 350 16.42 -8.59 -13.07
CA SER A 350 17.64 -9.23 -13.58
C SER A 350 17.61 -10.74 -13.38
N ALA A 351 16.70 -11.24 -12.56
CA ALA A 351 16.43 -12.66 -12.37
C ALA A 351 15.51 -13.25 -13.45
N VAL A 352 14.96 -12.44 -14.36
CA VAL A 352 14.14 -12.93 -15.49
C VAL A 352 15.08 -13.34 -16.63
N ASP A 353 15.32 -14.64 -16.77
CA ASP A 353 16.19 -15.16 -17.82
C ASP A 353 15.57 -15.06 -19.23
N LYS A 354 14.25 -15.28 -19.30
CA LYS A 354 13.46 -15.24 -20.55
C LYS A 354 12.27 -14.31 -20.39
N ALA A 355 12.20 -13.29 -21.24
CA ALA A 355 11.10 -12.36 -21.28
C ALA A 355 9.82 -13.05 -21.78
N THR A 356 8.66 -12.59 -21.31
CA THR A 356 7.37 -12.95 -21.93
C THR A 356 7.26 -12.23 -23.28
N VAL A 357 6.79 -12.95 -24.30
CA VAL A 357 6.42 -12.35 -25.59
C VAL A 357 4.98 -11.88 -25.49
N PHE A 358 4.79 -10.57 -25.58
CA PHE A 358 3.49 -9.90 -25.56
C PHE A 358 2.99 -9.68 -26.98
N THR A 359 1.69 -9.57 -27.14
CA THR A 359 1.05 -9.10 -28.36
C THR A 359 0.35 -7.78 -28.06
N SER A 360 0.00 -7.00 -29.09
CA SER A 360 -0.72 -5.75 -28.90
C SER A 360 -2.11 -5.82 -29.54
N LYS A 361 -3.09 -5.22 -28.87
CA LYS A 361 -4.42 -4.97 -29.44
C LYS A 361 -4.82 -3.53 -29.19
N ASP A 362 -5.15 -2.78 -30.25
CA ASP A 362 -5.61 -1.39 -30.17
C ASP A 362 -4.69 -0.50 -29.30
N GLU A 363 -3.39 -0.58 -29.56
CA GLU A 363 -2.31 0.09 -28.81
C GLU A 363 -2.18 -0.30 -27.32
N SER A 364 -2.84 -1.37 -26.90
CA SER A 364 -2.76 -1.92 -25.54
C SER A 364 -1.96 -3.21 -25.54
N LEU A 365 -1.29 -3.46 -24.41
CA LEU A 365 -0.51 -4.67 -24.14
C LEU A 365 -1.39 -5.88 -23.81
#